data_AF-A0A939HWF8-F1
#
_entry.id   AF-A0A939HWF8-F1
#
_cell.length_a   1.000
_cell.length_b   1.000
_cell.length_c   1.000
_cell.angle_alpha   90.00
_cell.angle_beta   90.00
_cell.angle_gamma   90.00
#
_symmetry.space_group_name_H-M   'P 1'
#
loop_
_entity.id
_entity.type
_entity.pdbx_description
1 polymer ?
#
loop_
_entity_poly.entity_id
_entity_poly.type
_entity_poly.pdbx_seq_one_letter_code
_entity_poly.pdbx_strand_id
1 'polypeptide(L)'
;MWLSLMVGIGLSTVASGIVWKWELAKTQQQFDRRADNLAFALQQNIDEYAQLTQALGAFYDAADRVSRADFTEFSQPFLLRYPGIWALGWAQRVLASEREAYAESMVAQGFRQFNIWERNADRKAIAASSRAEYLPSTYIESQEPFKQAIGFDHQTP
;
A
#
# COMPACT_ATOMS: atom_id res chain seq x y z
N MET A 1 45.41 56.06 6.21
CA MET A 1 44.39 55.59 7.18
C MET A 1 43.06 55.21 6.51
N TRP A 2 42.51 56.01 5.58
CA TRP A 2 41.26 55.69 4.87
C TRP A 2 41.37 54.56 3.81
N LEU A 3 42.50 54.47 3.11
CA LEU A 3 42.77 53.42 2.10
C LEU A 3 42.78 52.00 2.69
N SER A 4 43.40 51.82 3.86
CA SER A 4 43.44 50.52 4.54
C SER A 4 42.05 50.04 4.98
N LEU A 5 41.15 50.97 5.36
CA LEU A 5 39.77 50.66 5.71
C LEU A 5 38.96 50.19 4.48
N MET A 6 39.09 50.88 3.34
CA MET A 6 38.37 50.48 2.12
C MET A 6 38.80 49.11 1.60
N VAL A 7 40.10 48.79 1.66
CA VAL A 7 40.61 47.47 1.27
C VAL A 7 40.07 46.38 2.20
N GLY A 8 40.04 46.61 3.52
CA GLY A 8 39.50 45.64 4.48
C GLY A 8 38.01 45.37 4.28
N ILE A 9 37.22 46.40 3.97
CA ILE A 9 35.79 46.26 3.66
C ILE A 9 35.61 45.47 2.36
N GLY A 10 36.33 45.83 1.29
CA GLY A 10 36.26 45.12 0.01
C GLY A 10 36.59 43.63 0.14
N LEU A 11 37.66 43.30 0.88
CA LEU A 11 38.04 41.91 1.14
C LEU A 11 36.95 41.16 1.91
N SER A 12 36.36 41.80 2.93
CA SER A 12 35.31 41.22 3.76
C SER A 12 34.03 40.94 2.96
N THR A 13 33.64 41.86 2.06
CA THR A 13 32.46 41.69 1.21
C THR A 13 32.64 40.53 0.23
N VAL A 14 33.82 40.41 -0.38
CA VAL A 14 34.13 39.28 -1.28
C VAL A 14 34.14 37.96 -0.51
N ALA A 15 34.79 37.90 0.64
CA ALA A 15 34.83 36.72 1.49
C ALA A 15 33.41 36.28 1.92
N SER A 16 32.57 37.24 2.33
CA SER A 16 31.16 36.98 2.67
C SER A 16 30.38 36.41 1.48
N GLY A 17 30.56 36.96 0.28
CA GLY A 17 29.91 36.46 -0.93
C GLY A 17 30.32 35.02 -1.30
N ILE A 18 31.60 34.66 -1.08
CA ILE A 18 32.08 33.29 -1.29
C ILE A 18 31.44 32.34 -0.26
N VAL A 19 31.46 32.71 1.03
CA VAL A 19 30.86 31.91 2.11
C VAL A 19 29.37 31.71 1.87
N TRP A 20 28.63 32.75 1.43
CA TRP A 20 27.21 32.61 1.12
C TRP A 20 26.93 31.63 -0.03
N LYS A 21 27.72 31.69 -1.11
CA LYS A 21 27.57 30.74 -2.22
C LYS A 21 27.85 29.30 -1.78
N TRP A 22 28.87 29.12 -0.93
CA TRP A 22 29.20 27.81 -0.38
C TRP A 22 28.12 27.28 0.55
N GLU A 23 27.56 28.15 1.40
CA GLU A 23 26.46 27.79 2.31
C GLU A 23 25.20 27.41 1.54
N LEU A 24 24.87 28.14 0.45
CA LEU A 24 23.73 27.81 -0.41
C LEU A 24 23.94 26.46 -1.12
N ALA A 25 25.11 26.23 -1.72
CA ALA A 25 25.44 24.98 -2.38
C ALA A 25 25.41 23.79 -1.40
N LYS A 26 25.93 23.99 -0.18
CA LYS A 26 25.88 23.00 0.90
C LYS A 26 24.45 22.70 1.34
N THR A 27 23.62 23.73 1.47
CA THR A 27 22.19 23.58 1.81
C THR A 27 21.46 22.80 0.73
N GLN A 28 21.68 23.12 -0.55
CA GLN A 28 21.11 22.38 -1.68
C GLN A 28 21.55 20.91 -1.65
N GLN A 29 22.85 20.64 -1.50
CA GLN A 29 23.37 19.28 -1.45
C GLN A 29 22.81 18.47 -0.27
N GLN A 30 22.61 19.12 0.88
CA GLN A 30 21.97 18.47 2.04
C GLN A 30 20.50 18.18 1.79
N PHE A 31 19.80 19.09 1.11
CA PHE A 31 18.41 18.88 0.69
C PHE A 31 18.31 17.69 -0.28
N ASP A 32 19.11 17.68 -1.34
CA ASP A 32 19.11 16.62 -2.37
C ASP A 32 19.38 15.25 -1.73
N ARG A 33 20.41 15.14 -0.88
CA ARG A 33 20.70 13.89 -0.16
C ARG A 33 19.54 13.42 0.72
N ARG A 34 18.81 14.34 1.36
CA ARG A 34 17.65 13.99 2.18
C ARG A 34 16.48 13.54 1.32
N ALA A 35 16.25 14.21 0.18
CA ALA A 35 15.23 13.83 -0.78
C ALA A 35 15.50 12.44 -1.37
N ASP A 36 16.75 12.17 -1.77
CA ASP A 36 17.18 10.88 -2.30
C ASP A 36 17.03 9.76 -1.26
N ASN A 37 17.47 10.00 -0.02
CA ASN A 37 17.31 9.03 1.06
C ASN A 37 15.85 8.72 1.35
N LEU A 38 14.97 9.72 1.32
CA LEU A 38 13.53 9.53 1.50
C LEU A 38 12.94 8.73 0.33
N ALA A 39 13.30 9.07 -0.90
CA ALA A 39 12.84 8.37 -2.10
C ALA A 39 13.30 6.91 -2.10
N PHE A 40 14.55 6.65 -1.74
CA PHE A 40 15.09 5.31 -1.60
C PHE A 40 14.36 4.51 -0.52
N ALA A 41 14.14 5.08 0.67
CA ALA A 41 13.40 4.43 1.74
C ALA A 41 11.95 4.12 1.33
N LEU A 42 11.28 5.03 0.61
CA LEU A 42 9.93 4.79 0.10
C LEU A 42 9.91 3.65 -0.93
N GLN A 43 10.87 3.65 -1.87
CA GLN A 43 10.99 2.59 -2.88
C GLN A 43 11.22 1.23 -2.22
N GLN A 44 12.12 1.15 -1.23
CA GLN A 44 12.35 -0.10 -0.48
C GLN A 44 11.07 -0.64 0.17
N ASN A 45 10.28 0.23 0.81
CA ASN A 45 9.01 -0.19 1.41
C ASN A 45 8.01 -0.71 0.35
N ILE A 46 7.92 -0.05 -0.81
CA ILE A 46 7.06 -0.51 -1.91
C ILE A 46 7.52 -1.87 -2.44
N ASP A 47 8.82 -2.05 -2.63
CA ASP A 47 9.40 -3.31 -3.11
C ASP A 47 9.14 -4.45 -2.11
N GLU A 48 9.25 -4.19 -0.81
CA GLU A 48 8.90 -5.15 0.24
C GLU A 48 7.41 -5.55 0.20
N TYR A 49 6.50 -4.61 -0.02
CA TYR A 49 5.07 -4.90 -0.13
C TYR A 49 4.73 -5.68 -1.41
N ALA A 50 5.43 -5.41 -2.51
CA ALA A 50 5.30 -6.17 -3.74
C ALA A 50 5.78 -7.62 -3.58
N GLN A 51 6.93 -7.81 -2.92
CA GLN A 51 7.46 -9.15 -2.60
C GLN A 51 6.49 -9.93 -1.71
N LEU A 52 5.85 -9.28 -0.73
CA LEU A 52 4.85 -9.93 0.10
C LEU A 52 3.64 -10.40 -0.71
N THR A 53 3.17 -9.60 -1.66
CA THR A 53 2.06 -9.98 -2.55
C THR A 53 2.44 -11.19 -3.42
N GLN A 54 3.68 -11.23 -3.91
CA GLN A 54 4.21 -12.38 -4.65
C GLN A 54 4.31 -13.63 -3.77
N ALA A 55 4.77 -13.49 -2.53
CA ALA A 55 4.85 -14.59 -1.57
C ALA A 55 3.46 -15.16 -1.25
N LEU A 56 2.45 -14.29 -1.11
CA LEU A 56 1.07 -14.71 -0.93
C LEU A 56 0.54 -15.47 -2.16
N GLY A 57 0.85 -15.02 -3.38
CA GLY A 57 0.52 -15.75 -4.60
C GLY A 57 1.17 -17.14 -4.64
N ALA A 58 2.47 -17.22 -4.36
CA ALA A 58 3.20 -18.49 -4.30
C ALA A 58 2.65 -19.45 -3.23
N PHE A 59 2.20 -18.92 -2.09
CA PHE A 59 1.52 -19.70 -1.06
C PHE A 59 0.23 -20.36 -1.56
N TYR A 60 -0.57 -19.65 -2.37
CA TYR A 60 -1.75 -20.21 -3.01
C TYR A 60 -1.41 -21.22 -4.11
N ASP A 61 -0.38 -20.96 -4.92
CA ASP A 61 0.02 -21.87 -5.99
C ASP A 61 0.58 -23.20 -5.45
N ALA A 62 1.18 -23.18 -4.25
CA ALA A 62 1.77 -24.35 -3.61
C ALA A 62 0.75 -25.20 -2.83
N ALA A 63 -0.43 -24.67 -2.52
CA ALA A 63 -1.43 -25.33 -1.70
C ALA A 63 -2.60 -25.86 -2.54
N ASP A 64 -3.01 -27.11 -2.31
CA ASP A 64 -4.20 -27.69 -2.97
C ASP A 64 -5.47 -26.91 -2.61
N ARG A 65 -5.54 -26.43 -1.35
CA ARG A 65 -6.62 -25.60 -0.84
C ARG A 65 -6.10 -24.78 0.34
N VAL A 66 -6.33 -23.48 0.29
CA VAL A 66 -6.07 -22.56 1.41
C VAL A 66 -7.36 -22.38 2.19
N SER A 67 -7.34 -22.65 3.50
CA SER A 67 -8.44 -22.30 4.40
C SER A 67 -8.28 -20.88 4.95
N ARG A 68 -9.34 -20.34 5.56
CA ARG A 68 -9.28 -19.04 6.23
C ARG A 68 -8.26 -19.02 7.37
N ALA A 69 -8.12 -20.14 8.10
CA ALA A 69 -7.14 -20.26 9.19
C ALA A 69 -5.71 -20.21 8.63
N ASP A 70 -5.43 -20.93 7.55
CA ASP A 70 -4.12 -20.92 6.90
C ASP A 70 -3.78 -19.52 6.37
N PHE A 71 -4.77 -18.83 5.77
CA PHE A 71 -4.59 -17.45 5.30
C PHE A 71 -4.25 -16.50 6.45
N THR A 72 -4.95 -16.58 7.58
CA THR A 72 -4.67 -15.77 8.77
C THR A 72 -3.28 -16.09 9.34
N GLU A 73 -2.93 -17.38 9.47
CA GLU A 73 -1.63 -17.81 9.98
C GLU A 73 -0.47 -17.31 9.11
N PHE A 74 -0.64 -17.38 7.79
CA PHE A 74 0.33 -16.84 6.85
C PHE A 74 0.42 -15.31 6.89
N SER A 75 -0.72 -14.61 6.92
CA SER A 75 -0.78 -13.16 6.69
C SER A 75 -0.53 -12.31 7.94
N GLN A 76 -0.96 -12.79 9.11
CA GLN A 76 -0.91 -12.02 10.35
C GLN A 76 0.51 -11.55 10.75
N PRO A 77 1.57 -12.37 10.64
CA PRO A 77 2.93 -11.93 10.98
C PRO A 77 3.40 -10.73 10.14
N PHE A 78 3.01 -10.68 8.87
CA PHE A 78 3.40 -9.59 7.98
C PHE A 78 2.69 -8.27 8.33
N LEU A 79 1.40 -8.32 8.69
CA LEU A 79 0.69 -7.13 9.16
C LEU A 79 1.29 -6.54 10.44
N LEU A 80 1.76 -7.39 11.35
CA LEU A 80 2.43 -6.94 12.57
C LEU A 80 3.81 -6.35 12.29
N ARG A 81 4.53 -6.88 11.29
CA ARG A 81 5.87 -6.43 10.91
C ARG A 81 5.85 -5.15 10.09
N TYR A 82 4.83 -4.96 9.25
CA TYR A 82 4.74 -3.87 8.28
C TYR A 82 3.53 -2.95 8.59
N PRO A 83 3.69 -1.94 9.47
CA PRO A 83 2.58 -1.08 9.89
C PRO A 83 2.02 -0.20 8.77
N GLY A 84 2.74 -0.06 7.65
CA GLY A 84 2.22 0.61 6.45
C GLY A 84 1.19 -0.23 5.67
N ILE A 85 1.07 -1.53 5.98
CA ILE A 85 0.06 -2.41 5.38
C ILE A 85 -1.16 -2.46 6.29
N TRP A 86 -2.29 -2.01 5.78
CA TRP A 86 -3.54 -1.96 6.55
C TRP A 86 -4.34 -3.26 6.49
N ALA A 87 -4.28 -3.94 5.34
CA ALA A 87 -4.93 -5.22 5.11
C ALA A 87 -4.19 -6.02 4.05
N LEU A 88 -4.21 -7.34 4.22
CA LEU A 88 -3.87 -8.32 3.19
C LEU A 88 -5.13 -9.08 2.84
N GLY A 89 -5.43 -9.20 1.55
CA GLY A 89 -6.64 -9.83 1.08
C GLY A 89 -6.37 -10.78 -0.07
N TRP A 90 -7.22 -11.79 -0.18
CA TRP A 90 -7.29 -12.66 -1.34
C TRP A 90 -8.65 -12.51 -2.03
N ALA A 91 -8.61 -12.16 -3.32
CA ALA A 91 -9.78 -12.08 -4.15
C ALA A 91 -9.86 -13.34 -5.02
N GLN A 92 -10.80 -14.24 -4.71
CA GLN A 92 -11.01 -15.43 -5.53
C GLN A 92 -11.73 -15.03 -6.82
N ARG A 93 -11.25 -15.51 -7.98
CA ARG A 93 -12.02 -15.40 -9.21
C ARG A 93 -13.24 -16.31 -9.16
N VAL A 94 -14.42 -15.76 -9.39
CA VAL A 94 -15.70 -16.49 -9.38
C VAL A 94 -16.42 -16.22 -10.68
N LEU A 95 -16.66 -17.24 -11.50
CA LEU A 95 -17.44 -17.09 -12.72
C LEU A 95 -18.92 -16.83 -12.39
N ALA A 96 -19.65 -16.22 -13.33
CA ALA A 96 -21.09 -15.99 -13.18
C ALA A 96 -21.86 -17.26 -12.82
N SER A 97 -21.48 -18.39 -13.44
CA SER A 97 -22.06 -19.72 -13.20
C SER A 97 -21.73 -20.30 -11.83
N GLU A 98 -20.69 -19.82 -11.17
CA GLU A 98 -20.21 -20.30 -9.87
C GLU A 98 -20.70 -19.43 -8.71
N ARG A 99 -21.33 -18.28 -9.00
CA ARG A 99 -21.72 -17.26 -8.01
C ARG A 99 -22.56 -17.83 -6.88
N GLU A 100 -23.55 -18.67 -7.20
CA GLU A 100 -24.44 -19.27 -6.20
C GLU A 100 -23.70 -20.26 -5.30
N ALA A 101 -22.96 -21.20 -5.89
CA ALA A 101 -22.15 -22.17 -5.15
C ALA A 101 -21.09 -21.49 -4.28
N TYR A 102 -20.46 -20.41 -4.78
CA TYR A 102 -19.54 -19.60 -4.00
C TYR A 102 -20.24 -18.95 -2.80
N ALA A 103 -21.42 -18.33 -3.00
CA ALA A 103 -22.17 -17.72 -1.91
C ALA A 103 -22.60 -18.74 -0.84
N GLU A 104 -23.06 -19.92 -1.24
CA GLU A 104 -23.37 -21.03 -0.32
C GLU A 104 -22.14 -21.47 0.46
N SER A 105 -20.98 -21.56 -0.18
CA SER A 105 -19.72 -21.91 0.48
C SER A 105 -19.31 -20.87 1.54
N MET A 106 -19.61 -19.58 1.30
CA MET A 106 -19.34 -18.50 2.25
C MET A 106 -20.33 -18.53 3.41
N VAL A 107 -21.62 -18.83 3.15
CA VAL A 107 -22.61 -19.05 4.21
C VAL A 107 -22.23 -20.23 5.10
N ALA A 108 -21.77 -21.34 4.52
CA ALA A 108 -21.27 -22.51 5.26
C ALA A 108 -20.04 -22.19 6.14
N GLN A 109 -19.24 -21.19 5.77
CA GLN A 109 -18.12 -20.67 6.56
C GLN A 109 -18.52 -19.64 7.62
N GLY A 110 -19.82 -19.34 7.78
CA GLY A 110 -20.35 -18.46 8.82
C GLY A 110 -20.76 -17.06 8.36
N PHE A 111 -20.61 -16.71 7.08
CA PHE A 111 -21.05 -15.43 6.53
C PHE A 111 -22.54 -15.47 6.20
N ARG A 112 -23.39 -15.26 7.22
CA ARG A 112 -24.85 -15.24 7.04
C ARG A 112 -25.26 -14.18 6.02
N GLN A 113 -26.21 -14.51 5.15
CA GLN A 113 -26.73 -13.61 4.11
C GLN A 113 -25.63 -13.03 3.19
N PHE A 114 -24.59 -13.82 2.92
CA PHE A 114 -23.49 -13.41 2.06
C PHE A 114 -23.97 -13.12 0.62
N ASN A 115 -23.48 -12.01 0.07
CA ASN A 115 -23.57 -11.71 -1.35
C ASN A 115 -22.28 -11.01 -1.79
N ILE A 116 -21.92 -11.20 -3.06
CA ILE A 116 -20.91 -10.37 -3.70
C ILE A 116 -21.52 -8.97 -3.86
N TRP A 117 -20.79 -7.95 -3.42
CA TRP A 117 -21.29 -6.59 -3.35
C TRP A 117 -20.29 -5.59 -3.93
N GLU A 118 -20.82 -4.49 -4.44
CA GLU A 118 -20.05 -3.39 -5.01
C GLU A 118 -20.51 -2.06 -4.42
N ARG A 119 -19.79 -0.97 -4.74
CA ARG A 119 -20.21 0.38 -4.35
C ARG A 119 -20.93 1.06 -5.50
N ASN A 120 -22.11 1.61 -5.22
CA ASN A 120 -22.78 2.49 -6.17
C ASN A 120 -22.10 3.88 -6.24
N ALA A 121 -22.61 4.78 -7.09
CA ALA A 121 -22.08 6.15 -7.23
C ALA A 121 -22.06 6.94 -5.89
N ASP A 122 -22.98 6.65 -4.98
CA ASP A 122 -23.06 7.26 -3.65
C ASP A 122 -22.15 6.56 -2.61
N ARG A 123 -21.26 5.65 -3.05
CA ARG A 123 -20.40 4.81 -2.22
C ARG A 123 -21.13 3.86 -1.25
N LYS A 124 -22.42 3.60 -1.49
CA LYS A 124 -23.21 2.64 -0.70
C LYS A 124 -22.96 1.23 -1.22
N ALA A 125 -22.86 0.27 -0.29
CA ALA A 125 -22.78 -1.14 -0.62
C ALA A 125 -24.11 -1.61 -1.22
N ILE A 126 -24.04 -2.19 -2.42
CA ILE A 126 -25.17 -2.79 -3.14
C ILE A 126 -24.76 -4.17 -3.64
N ALA A 127 -25.73 -5.04 -3.96
CA ALA A 127 -25.44 -6.30 -4.63
C ALA A 127 -24.69 -6.05 -5.95
N ALA A 128 -23.66 -6.86 -6.23
CA ALA A 128 -22.90 -6.73 -7.46
C ALA A 128 -23.78 -7.04 -8.67
N SER A 129 -23.71 -6.16 -9.67
CA SER A 129 -24.37 -6.27 -10.96
C SER A 129 -24.03 -7.59 -11.69
N SER A 130 -24.84 -7.99 -12.67
CA SER A 130 -24.55 -9.21 -13.44
C SER A 130 -23.32 -9.02 -14.32
N ARG A 131 -22.31 -9.88 -14.18
CA ARG A 131 -21.04 -9.87 -14.92
C ARG A 131 -20.61 -11.30 -15.26
N ALA A 132 -19.70 -11.46 -16.21
CA ALA A 132 -19.19 -12.78 -16.61
C ALA A 132 -18.34 -13.46 -15.52
N GLU A 133 -17.68 -12.66 -14.70
CA GLU A 133 -16.88 -13.09 -13.56
C GLU A 133 -16.94 -12.01 -12.46
N TYR A 134 -16.43 -12.35 -11.29
CA TYR A 134 -16.37 -11.51 -10.11
C TYR A 134 -15.02 -11.73 -9.40
N LEU A 135 -14.54 -10.72 -8.68
CA LEU A 135 -13.34 -10.78 -7.85
C LEU A 135 -13.68 -10.41 -6.40
N PRO A 136 -14.57 -11.17 -5.72
CA PRO A 136 -14.93 -10.91 -4.34
C PRO A 136 -13.73 -11.08 -3.40
N SER A 137 -13.62 -10.19 -2.41
CA SER A 137 -12.70 -10.39 -1.29
C SER A 137 -13.12 -11.60 -0.45
N THR A 138 -12.46 -12.74 -0.64
CA THR A 138 -12.78 -14.01 0.02
C THR A 138 -12.16 -14.07 1.42
N TYR A 139 -10.86 -13.74 1.52
CA TYR A 139 -10.14 -13.61 2.79
C TYR A 139 -9.59 -12.20 2.93
N ILE A 140 -9.62 -11.69 4.16
CA ILE A 140 -9.04 -10.41 4.56
C ILE A 140 -8.49 -10.60 5.95
N GLU A 141 -7.21 -10.33 6.11
CA GLU A 141 -6.56 -10.13 7.39
C GLU A 141 -6.22 -8.64 7.46
N SER A 142 -6.62 -7.96 8.54
CA SER A 142 -6.52 -6.50 8.60
C SER A 142 -6.41 -6.01 10.03
N GLN A 143 -5.79 -4.85 10.20
CA GLN A 143 -5.86 -4.11 11.45
C GLN A 143 -7.10 -3.20 11.47
N GLU A 144 -7.52 -2.74 12.66
CA GLU A 144 -8.55 -1.70 12.77
C GLU A 144 -8.12 -0.44 11.98
N PRO A 145 -9.01 0.25 11.24
CA PRO A 145 -10.46 0.04 11.12
C PRO A 145 -10.91 -0.84 9.93
N PHE A 146 -10.02 -1.52 9.22
CA PHE A 146 -10.32 -2.16 7.92
C PHE A 146 -11.00 -3.53 8.01
N LYS A 147 -11.60 -3.85 9.17
CA LYS A 147 -11.97 -5.21 9.56
C LYS A 147 -12.90 -5.97 8.62
N GLN A 148 -13.70 -5.32 7.77
CA GLN A 148 -14.70 -6.03 6.98
C GLN A 148 -14.94 -5.41 5.60
N ALA A 149 -14.25 -5.95 4.59
CA ALA A 149 -14.60 -5.78 3.18
C ALA A 149 -14.89 -7.14 2.48
N ILE A 150 -15.21 -8.19 3.26
CA ILE A 150 -15.50 -9.52 2.72
C ILE A 150 -16.68 -9.45 1.76
N GLY A 151 -16.51 -10.06 0.58
CA GLY A 151 -17.49 -10.02 -0.52
C GLY A 151 -17.43 -8.77 -1.40
N PHE A 152 -16.57 -7.79 -1.10
CA PHE A 152 -16.38 -6.64 -1.97
C PHE A 152 -15.77 -7.09 -3.30
N ASP A 153 -16.46 -6.78 -4.40
CA ASP A 153 -16.01 -7.06 -5.75
C ASP A 153 -14.98 -6.03 -6.20
N HIS A 154 -13.76 -6.48 -6.45
CA HIS A 154 -12.65 -5.62 -6.93
C HIS A 154 -12.70 -5.39 -8.44
N GLN A 155 -13.62 -6.04 -9.15
CA GLN A 155 -13.83 -5.74 -10.56
C GLN A 155 -14.46 -4.34 -10.68
N THR A 156 -13.68 -3.38 -11.16
CA THR A 156 -14.18 -2.04 -11.46
C THR A 156 -15.26 -2.11 -12.55
N PRO A 157 -16.37 -1.35 -12.43
CA PRO A 157 -17.37 -1.22 -13.48
C PRO A 157 -16.82 -0.61 -14.77
#